data_AF-J3LK06-F1
#
_entry.id   AF-J3LK06-F1
#
_cell.length_a   1.000
_cell.length_b   1.000
_cell.length_c   1.000
_cell.angle_alpha   90.00
_cell.angle_beta   90.00
_cell.angle_gamma   90.00
#
_symmetry.space_group_name_H-M   'P 1'
#
loop_
_entity.id
_entity.type
_entity.pdbx_description
1 polymer ?
#
loop_
_entity_poly.entity_id
_entity_poly.type
_entity_poly.pdbx_seq_one_letter_code
_entity_poly.pdbx_strand_id
1 'polypeptide(L)'
;MAKTAWPGTLVLVAGVLLCAAVEVAVGAKRVSISDDLRDVDEVFGIATRWTNVLRTGSVAAKFVAVDFGTLMFTMDRGQDIAELKEFILSQPEAYEFKIGDQVFRRPGDPPLDQVVEMLQKQKSQDSDSRPYKSRVEL
;
A
#
# COMPACT_ATOMS: atom_id res chain seq x y z
N MET A 1 27.04 43.12 -32.60
CA MET A 1 26.64 42.45 -33.86
C MET A 1 27.17 41.02 -33.75
N ALA A 2 26.36 40.03 -33.35
CA ALA A 2 25.73 39.01 -34.21
C ALA A 2 26.76 38.41 -35.21
N LYS A 3 26.97 37.09 -35.35
CA LYS A 3 26.02 36.01 -35.76
C LYS A 3 26.70 34.65 -35.46
N THR A 4 26.16 33.79 -34.60
CA THR A 4 25.30 32.60 -34.87
C THR A 4 25.89 31.47 -35.74
N ALA A 5 25.72 30.26 -35.19
CA ALA A 5 25.40 28.98 -35.84
C ALA A 5 26.56 28.01 -36.16
N TRP A 6 26.65 26.94 -35.37
CA TRP A 6 26.83 25.58 -35.90
C TRP A 6 25.77 24.67 -35.24
N PRO A 7 24.95 23.94 -36.03
CA PRO A 7 23.85 23.11 -35.53
C PRO A 7 24.30 21.70 -35.17
N GLY A 8 23.54 21.06 -34.29
CA GLY A 8 23.48 19.60 -34.23
C GLY A 8 24.00 19.00 -32.93
N THR A 9 23.08 18.77 -32.00
CA THR A 9 23.00 17.55 -31.18
C THR A 9 21.60 17.59 -30.57
N LEU A 10 20.65 16.98 -31.28
CA LEU A 10 20.13 15.65 -30.95
C LEU A 10 19.39 15.67 -29.60
N VAL A 11 18.06 15.70 -29.73
CA VAL A 11 17.08 15.36 -28.71
C VAL A 11 17.51 14.08 -27.99
N LEU A 12 17.71 14.15 -26.68
CA LEU A 12 17.51 13.02 -25.80
C LEU A 12 16.58 13.45 -24.66
N VAL A 13 15.33 13.03 -24.85
CA VAL A 13 14.32 12.88 -23.82
C VAL A 13 14.88 11.94 -22.76
N ALA A 14 15.38 12.50 -21.68
CA ALA A 14 15.47 11.86 -20.38
C ALA A 14 14.69 12.80 -19.44
N GLY A 15 13.37 12.70 -19.42
CA GLY A 15 12.77 11.57 -18.72
C GLY A 15 12.96 11.85 -17.24
N VAL A 16 12.09 12.71 -16.73
CA VAL A 16 11.92 13.07 -15.33
C VAL A 16 11.94 11.79 -14.49
N LEU A 17 13.06 11.52 -13.84
CA LEU A 17 13.13 10.55 -12.74
C LEU A 17 14.13 11.01 -11.68
N LEU A 18 14.07 12.31 -11.38
CA LEU A 18 14.66 12.86 -10.16
C LEU A 18 13.55 13.46 -9.32
N CYS A 19 12.76 12.60 -8.68
CA CYS A 19 12.06 12.97 -7.46
C CYS A 19 12.55 12.02 -6.36
N ALA A 20 13.54 12.55 -5.64
CA ALA A 20 13.93 12.24 -4.28
C ALA A 20 13.39 10.92 -3.69
N ALA A 21 14.33 10.02 -3.42
CA ALA A 21 14.31 9.28 -2.17
C ALA A 21 14.21 10.30 -1.02
N VAL A 22 12.99 10.72 -0.68
CA VAL A 22 12.73 11.35 0.59
C VAL A 22 12.52 10.18 1.55
N GLU A 23 13.64 9.67 2.05
CA GLU A 23 13.70 9.00 3.34
C GLU A 23 13.26 10.03 4.39
N VAL A 24 11.95 10.27 4.47
CA VAL A 24 11.38 10.90 5.64
C VAL A 24 11.24 9.76 6.63
N ALA A 25 12.23 9.66 7.52
CA ALA A 25 12.18 8.91 8.77
C ALA A 25 11.08 9.47 9.71
N VAL A 26 9.85 9.60 9.21
CA VAL A 26 8.64 9.78 9.99
C VAL A 26 8.00 8.42 9.99
N GLY A 27 8.09 7.76 11.15
CA GLY A 27 7.69 6.39 11.38
C GLY A 27 6.56 5.91 10.49
N ALA A 28 6.78 4.80 9.78
CA ALA A 28 5.88 4.24 8.79
C ALA A 28 4.44 4.16 9.34
N LYS A 29 3.57 5.03 8.83
CA LYS A 29 2.14 5.10 9.13
C LYS A 29 1.39 4.37 8.03
N ARG A 30 1.25 3.05 8.15
CA ARG A 30 0.61 2.21 7.15
C ARG A 30 -0.38 1.23 7.77
N VAL A 31 -1.42 0.90 7.02
CA VAL A 31 -2.42 -0.11 7.35
C VAL A 31 -2.41 -1.14 6.23
N SER A 32 -2.20 -2.39 6.57
CA SER A 32 -2.39 -3.51 5.65
C SER A 32 -3.86 -3.94 5.70
N ILE A 33 -4.48 -4.01 4.53
CA ILE A 33 -5.85 -4.48 4.36
C ILE A 33 -5.82 -5.95 3.93
N SER A 34 -6.81 -6.72 4.37
CA SER A 34 -7.05 -8.11 3.99
C SER A 34 -7.11 -8.27 2.47
N ASP A 35 -6.50 -9.34 1.95
CA ASP A 35 -6.27 -9.64 0.52
C ASP A 35 -7.54 -9.89 -0.31
N ASP A 36 -8.74 -9.80 0.29
CA ASP A 36 -10.01 -9.99 -0.44
C ASP A 36 -10.38 -8.79 -1.33
N LEU A 37 -9.66 -7.67 -1.20
CA LEU A 37 -9.84 -6.50 -2.06
C LEU A 37 -9.17 -6.71 -3.42
N ARG A 38 -9.99 -6.97 -4.44
CA ARG A 38 -9.52 -7.30 -5.80
C ARG A 38 -9.36 -6.08 -6.70
N ASP A 39 -9.75 -4.90 -6.23
CA ASP A 39 -9.82 -3.69 -7.05
C ASP A 39 -9.30 -2.43 -6.33
N VAL A 40 -8.59 -1.57 -7.08
CA VAL A 40 -7.99 -0.33 -6.55
C VAL A 40 -9.08 0.65 -6.11
N ASP A 41 -10.22 0.68 -6.81
CA ASP A 41 -11.34 1.57 -6.50
C ASP A 41 -11.97 1.21 -5.16
N GLU A 42 -11.94 -0.07 -4.77
CA GLU A 42 -12.46 -0.53 -3.48
C GLU A 42 -11.57 -0.04 -2.32
N VAL A 43 -10.26 -0.16 -2.49
CA VAL A 43 -9.25 0.31 -1.53
C VAL A 43 -9.30 1.83 -1.40
N PHE A 44 -9.44 2.54 -2.53
CA PHE A 44 -9.63 3.99 -2.56
C PHE A 44 -10.94 4.40 -1.86
N GLY A 45 -12.01 3.64 -2.08
CA GLY A 45 -13.29 3.80 -1.38
C GLY A 45 -13.15 3.65 0.12
N ILE A 46 -12.39 2.66 0.59
CA ILE A 46 -12.09 2.47 2.02
C ILE A 46 -11.28 3.64 2.57
N ALA A 47 -10.20 4.05 1.89
CA ALA A 47 -9.39 5.20 2.30
C ALA A 47 -10.24 6.48 2.45
N THR A 48 -11.13 6.73 1.49
CA THR A 48 -12.04 7.88 1.51
C THR A 48 -13.06 7.78 2.64
N ARG A 49 -13.66 6.59 2.84
CA ARG A 49 -14.62 6.36 3.93
C ARG A 49 -13.97 6.56 5.29
N TRP A 50 -12.82 5.95 5.55
CA TRP A 50 -12.11 6.07 6.82
C TRP A 50 -11.67 7.50 7.10
N THR A 51 -11.17 8.21 6.09
CA THR A 51 -10.84 9.64 6.20
C THR A 51 -12.07 10.46 6.62
N ASN A 52 -13.24 10.18 6.03
CA ASN A 52 -14.47 10.90 6.37
C ASN A 52 -14.98 10.57 7.78
N VAL A 53 -14.96 9.30 8.17
CA VAL A 53 -15.39 8.86 9.51
C VAL A 53 -14.52 9.51 10.59
N LEU A 54 -13.20 9.44 10.43
CA LEU A 54 -12.27 10.02 11.40
C LEU A 54 -12.39 11.55 11.45
N ARG A 55 -12.58 12.20 10.30
CA ARG A 55 -12.87 13.64 10.25
C ARG A 55 -14.14 14.02 11.03
N THR A 56 -15.19 13.18 11.01
CA THR A 56 -16.38 13.42 11.83
C THR A 56 -16.14 13.19 13.33
N GLY A 57 -15.18 12.35 13.69
CA GLY A 57 -14.71 12.15 15.07
C GLY A 57 -13.70 13.19 15.57
N SER A 58 -13.47 14.28 14.82
CA SER A 58 -12.40 15.27 15.10
C SER A 58 -10.98 14.73 15.01
N VAL A 59 -10.79 13.52 14.48
CA VAL A 59 -9.47 12.93 14.23
C VAL A 59 -8.99 13.35 12.85
N ALA A 60 -8.00 14.23 12.81
CA ALA A 60 -7.39 14.74 11.58
C ALA A 60 -6.41 13.73 10.94
N ALA A 61 -6.95 12.58 10.52
CA ALA A 61 -6.21 11.55 9.79
C ALA A 61 -6.69 11.46 8.34
N LYS A 62 -5.75 11.41 7.39
CA LYS A 62 -6.02 11.26 5.96
C LYS A 62 -5.39 9.99 5.43
N PHE A 63 -6.20 9.11 4.86
CA PHE A 63 -5.78 7.85 4.27
C PHE A 63 -5.59 7.99 2.77
N VAL A 64 -4.60 7.28 2.24
CA VAL A 64 -4.26 7.21 0.82
C VAL A 64 -3.96 5.75 0.47
N ALA A 65 -4.60 5.24 -0.56
CA ALA A 65 -4.31 3.93 -1.12
C ALA A 65 -2.95 3.96 -1.83
N VAL A 66 -2.04 3.06 -1.45
CA VAL A 66 -0.73 2.89 -2.11
C VAL A 66 -0.74 1.66 -3.00
N ASP A 67 -1.40 0.59 -2.55
CA ASP A 67 -1.56 -0.67 -3.29
C ASP A 67 -2.84 -1.39 -2.84
N PHE A 68 -3.18 -2.50 -3.49
CA PHE A 68 -4.40 -3.28 -3.23
C PHE A 68 -4.55 -3.73 -1.76
N GLY A 69 -3.43 -3.90 -1.05
CA GLY A 69 -3.41 -4.32 0.36
C GLY A 69 -2.81 -3.30 1.31
N THR A 70 -2.51 -2.06 0.89
CA THR A 70 -1.83 -1.09 1.75
C THR A 70 -2.41 0.32 1.63
N LEU A 71 -2.87 0.85 2.77
CA LEU A 71 -3.14 2.28 2.94
C LEU A 71 -2.00 2.93 3.71
N MET A 72 -1.54 4.08 3.25
CA MET A 72 -0.76 4.99 4.07
C MET A 72 -1.67 6.05 4.68
N PHE A 73 -1.27 6.60 5.82
CA PHE A 73 -2.01 7.71 6.41
C PHE A 73 -1.10 8.82 6.91
N THR A 74 -1.58 10.05 6.78
CA THR A 74 -0.98 11.23 7.38
C THR A 74 -1.90 11.75 8.49
N MET A 75 -1.30 12.36 9.50
CA MET A 75 -2.03 12.88 10.66
C MET A 75 -1.22 14.01 11.28
N ASP A 76 -1.91 15.08 11.68
CA ASP A 76 -1.32 16.19 12.44
C ASP A 76 -0.92 15.71 13.85
N ARG A 77 0.25 16.17 14.32
CA ARG A 77 1.04 15.53 15.38
C ARG A 77 0.22 14.96 16.57
N GLY A 78 0.12 13.64 16.62
CA GLY A 78 0.08 12.84 17.86
C GLY A 78 -1.19 12.88 18.70
N GLN A 79 -2.19 13.68 18.34
CA GLN A 79 -3.50 13.55 18.97
C GLN A 79 -4.11 12.19 18.58
N ASP A 80 -4.87 11.58 19.48
CA ASP A 80 -5.86 10.53 19.21
C ASP A 80 -5.37 9.26 18.47
N ILE A 81 -4.08 8.92 18.59
CA ILE A 81 -3.52 7.66 18.07
C ILE A 81 -4.24 6.44 18.67
N ALA A 82 -4.71 6.53 19.93
CA ALA A 82 -5.48 5.48 20.58
C ALA A 82 -6.83 5.26 19.88
N GLU A 83 -7.58 6.34 19.61
CA GLU A 83 -8.84 6.28 18.89
C GLU A 83 -8.65 5.78 17.46
N LEU A 84 -7.61 6.26 16.77
CA LEU A 84 -7.25 5.80 15.43
C LEU A 84 -6.96 4.29 15.41
N LYS A 85 -6.19 3.81 16.39
CA LYS A 85 -5.88 2.38 16.54
C LYS A 85 -7.14 1.56 16.79
N GLU A 86 -8.00 2.00 17.71
CA GLU A 86 -9.26 1.31 18.03
C GLU A 86 -10.19 1.27 16.83
N PHE A 87 -10.33 2.40 16.12
CA PHE A 87 -11.09 2.48 14.89
C PHE A 87 -10.55 1.50 13.85
N ILE A 88 -9.26 1.56 13.50
CA ILE A 88 -8.68 0.71 12.46
C ILE A 88 -8.82 -0.77 12.81
N LEU A 89 -8.49 -1.17 14.04
CA LEU A 89 -8.59 -2.58 14.46
C LEU A 89 -10.04 -3.09 14.57
N SER A 90 -11.02 -2.19 14.64
CA SER A 90 -12.45 -2.54 14.56
C SER A 90 -12.92 -2.81 13.13
N GLN A 91 -12.20 -2.34 12.11
CA GLN A 91 -12.58 -2.53 10.72
C GLN A 91 -12.26 -3.97 10.29
N PRO A 92 -13.22 -4.70 9.69
CA PRO A 92 -12.97 -6.06 9.21
C PRO A 92 -11.85 -6.10 8.16
N GLU A 93 -11.73 -5.04 7.36
CA GLU A 93 -10.73 -4.93 6.31
C GLU A 93 -9.30 -4.80 6.86
N ALA A 94 -9.11 -4.18 8.03
CA ALA A 94 -7.77 -3.99 8.59
C ALA A 94 -7.16 -5.30 9.10
N TYR A 95 -5.97 -5.63 8.61
CA TYR A 95 -5.20 -6.78 9.05
C TYR A 95 -4.07 -6.37 10.01
N GLU A 96 -3.22 -5.44 9.58
CA GLU A 96 -2.06 -4.99 10.36
C GLU A 96 -1.97 -3.46 10.35
N PHE A 97 -1.79 -2.86 11.51
CA PHE A 97 -1.67 -1.42 11.66
C PHE A 97 -0.28 -1.04 12.18
N LYS A 98 0.47 -0.25 11.42
CA LYS A 98 1.82 0.19 11.78
C LYS A 98 1.88 1.69 11.97
N ILE A 99 2.52 2.10 13.06
CA ILE A 99 2.91 3.48 13.34
C ILE A 99 4.36 3.50 13.83
N GLY A 100 5.27 3.96 12.99
CA GLY A 100 6.70 3.86 13.30
C GLY A 100 7.12 2.42 13.49
N ASP A 101 7.74 2.12 14.63
CA ASP A 101 8.23 0.77 14.94
C ASP A 101 7.17 -0.09 15.65
N GLN A 102 6.00 0.48 15.96
CA GLN A 102 4.91 -0.24 16.61
C GLN A 102 4.00 -0.89 15.58
N VAL A 103 3.75 -2.19 15.77
CA VAL A 103 2.86 -3.01 14.95
C VAL A 103 1.71 -3.50 15.82
N PHE A 104 0.48 -3.20 15.40
CA PHE A 104 -0.75 -3.62 16.05
C PHE A 104 -1.52 -4.57 15.14
N ARG A 105 -2.09 -5.61 15.74
CA ARG A 105 -2.89 -6.64 15.09
C ARG A 105 -4.06 -7.01 15.98
N ARG A 106 -5.09 -7.63 15.41
CA ARG A 106 -6.17 -8.20 16.22
C ARG A 106 -5.64 -9.39 17.03
N PRO A 107 -6.13 -9.62 18.25
CA PRO A 107 -5.70 -10.76 19.05
C PRO A 107 -5.93 -12.08 18.30
N GLY A 108 -4.88 -12.90 18.16
CA GLY A 108 -4.93 -14.20 17.50
C GLY A 108 -4.50 -14.23 16.03
N ASP A 109 -4.39 -13.08 15.36
CA ASP A 109 -3.95 -13.03 13.96
C ASP A 109 -2.42 -13.28 13.83
N PRO A 110 -1.96 -14.16 12.91
CA PRO A 110 -0.54 -14.38 12.66
C PRO A 110 0.15 -13.11 12.12
N PRO A 111 1.50 -13.04 12.09
CA PRO A 111 2.21 -11.93 11.46
C PRO A 111 1.96 -11.90 9.95
N LEU A 112 1.87 -10.69 9.36
CA LEU A 112 1.62 -10.53 7.92
C LEU A 112 2.64 -11.29 7.07
N ASP A 113 3.93 -11.25 7.45
CA ASP A 113 4.99 -11.94 6.70
C ASP A 113 4.75 -13.45 6.61
N GLN A 114 4.24 -14.07 7.70
CA GLN A 114 3.90 -15.49 7.70
C GLN A 114 2.70 -15.78 6.78
N VAL A 115 1.70 -14.91 6.75
CA VAL A 115 0.54 -15.07 5.86
C VAL A 115 0.96 -14.93 4.41
N VAL A 116 1.81 -13.96 4.08
CA VAL A 116 2.33 -13.78 2.72
C VAL A 116 3.12 -15.02 2.28
N GLU A 117 3.98 -15.57 3.16
CA GLU A 117 4.69 -16.82 2.88
C GLU A 117 3.75 -18.01 2.68
N MET A 118 2.71 -18.14 3.51
CA MET A 118 1.71 -19.21 3.38
C MET A 118 0.94 -19.11 2.06
N LEU A 119 0.52 -17.91 1.66
CA LEU A 119 -0.18 -17.65 0.40
C LEU A 119 0.72 -17.95 -0.82
N GLN A 120 1.98 -17.53 -0.77
CA GLN A 120 2.96 -17.84 -1.81
C GLN A 120 3.19 -19.35 -1.93
N LYS A 121 3.34 -20.07 -0.81
CA LYS A 121 3.54 -21.52 -0.79
C LYS A 121 2.33 -22.27 -1.34
N GLN A 122 1.11 -21.86 -1.00
CA GLN A 122 -0.12 -22.43 -1.57
C GLN A 122 -0.17 -22.24 -3.09
N LYS A 123 0.14 -21.04 -3.58
CA LYS A 123 0.17 -20.75 -5.02
C LYS A 123 1.16 -21.62 -5.78
N SER A 124 2.34 -21.89 -5.20
CA SER A 124 3.34 -22.79 -5.80
C SER A 124 2.88 -24.25 -5.82
N GLN A 125 2.18 -24.73 -4.79
CA GLN A 125 1.63 -26.09 -4.76
C GLN A 125 0.50 -26.29 -5.78
N ASP A 126 -0.33 -25.27 -6.00
CA ASP A 126 -1.46 -25.32 -6.93
C ASP A 126 -1.04 -25.20 -8.41
N SER A 127 0.15 -24.64 -8.68
CA SER A 127 0.76 -24.71 -10.01
C SER A 127 1.38 -26.07 -10.34
N ASP A 128 1.83 -26.82 -9.33
CA ASP A 128 2.47 -28.13 -9.51
C ASP A 128 1.43 -29.26 -9.68
N SER A 129 0.19 -29.02 -9.24
CA SER A 129 -0.92 -29.99 -9.29
C SER A 129 -1.72 -29.96 -10.59
N ARG A 130 -1.50 -29.00 -11.50
CA ARG A 130 -2.14 -29.02 -12.82
C ARG A 130 -1.33 -29.92 -13.75
N PRO A 131 -1.86 -31.08 -14.19
CA PRO A 131 -1.17 -31.85 -15.21
C PRO A 131 -1.14 -30.99 -16.48
N TYR A 132 0.07 -30.68 -16.94
CA TYR A 132 0.31 -30.12 -18.27
C TYR A 132 -0.31 -31.09 -19.27
N LYS A 133 -1.50 -30.75 -19.78
CA LYS A 133 -2.10 -31.44 -20.91
C LYS A 133 -1.28 -31.07 -22.14
N SER A 134 -0.17 -31.79 -22.33
CA SER A 134 0.56 -31.80 -23.59
C SER A 134 -0.46 -32.18 -24.67
N ARG A 135 -0.85 -31.21 -25.49
CA ARG A 135 -1.55 -31.49 -26.74
C ARG A 135 -0.51 -32.14 -27.66
N VAL A 136 -0.46 -33.47 -27.65
CA VAL A 136 0.20 -34.27 -28.67
C VAL A 136 -0.89 -34.95 -29.51
N GLU A 137 -0.81 -34.69 -30.82
CA GLU A 137 -1.45 -35.37 -31.97
C GLU A 137 -2.98 -35.19 -32.10
N LEU A 138 -3.55 -34.88 -33.27
CA LEU A 138 -3.25 -35.27 -34.66
C LEU A 138 -3.31 -34.08 -35.64
#